data_AF-A0A2N6G3R3-F1
#
_entry.id   AF-A0A2N6G3R3-F1
#
_cell.length_a   1.000
_cell.length_b   1.000
_cell.length_c   1.000
_cell.angle_alpha   90.00
_cell.angle_beta   90.00
_cell.angle_gamma   90.00
#
_symmetry.space_group_name_H-M   'P 1'
#
loop_
_entity.id
_entity.type
_entity.pdbx_description
1 polymer ?
#
loop_
_entity_poly.entity_id
_entity_poly.type
_entity_poly.pdbx_seq_one_letter_code
_entity_poly.pdbx_strand_id
1 'polypeptide(L)' 'MSDQPQRLFLIDGSSYIYRAYYAIRHLSNSKGQATNAIYGFTNML' A
#
# COMPACT_ATOMS: atom_id res chain seq x y z
N MET A 1 19.72 17.73 -23.27
CA MET A 1 19.46 16.79 -22.16
C MET A 1 18.36 17.40 -21.33
N SER A 2 17.24 16.71 -21.17
CA SER A 2 16.03 17.27 -20.55
C SER A 2 16.30 17.60 -19.07
N ASP A 3 16.36 18.89 -18.76
CA ASP A 3 16.54 19.45 -17.42
C ASP A 3 15.23 19.38 -16.62
N GLN A 4 14.69 18.16 -16.49
CA GLN A 4 13.51 17.93 -15.67
C GLN A 4 13.96 17.66 -14.24
N PRO A 5 13.51 18.48 -13.26
CA PRO A 5 13.88 18.26 -11.87
C PRO A 5 13.42 16.88 -11.43
N GLN A 6 14.35 16.09 -10.89
CA GLN A 6 14.03 14.76 -10.35
C GLN A 6 13.08 14.93 -9.17
N ARG A 7 11.91 14.29 -9.25
CA ARG A 7 10.92 14.29 -8.16
C ARG A 7 11.20 13.13 -7.21
N LEU A 8 11.46 13.46 -5.95
CA LEU A 8 11.57 12.51 -4.85
C LEU A 8 10.22 12.43 -4.11
N PHE A 9 9.73 11.22 -3.90
CA PHE A 9 8.58 10.96 -3.05
C PHE A 9 9.04 10.21 -1.80
N LEU A 10 8.59 10.65 -0.62
CA LEU A 10 8.78 9.95 0.64
C LEU A 10 7.41 9.46 1.14
N ILE A 11 7.33 8.17 1.46
CA ILE A 11 6.09 7.51 1.87
C ILE A 11 6.25 7.00 3.30
N ASP A 12 5.28 7.31 4.16
CA ASP A 12 5.12 6.65 5.46
C ASP A 12 4.42 5.30 5.27
N GLY A 13 5.22 4.24 5.16
CA GLY A 13 4.72 2.89 4.97
C GLY A 13 3.82 2.40 6.10
N SER A 14 4.19 2.69 7.35
CA SER A 14 3.45 2.22 8.53
C SER A 14 2.04 2.80 8.58
N SER A 15 1.90 4.11 8.36
CA SER A 15 0.59 4.77 8.34
C SER A 15 -0.29 4.26 7.19
N TYR A 16 0.28 4.05 6.00
CA TYR A 16 -0.47 3.53 4.85
C TYR A 16 -0.89 2.06 5.04
N ILE A 17 -0.02 1.22 5.59
CA ILE A 17 -0.35 -0.18 5.93
C ILE A 17 -1.48 -0.21 6.96
N TYR A 18 -1.43 0.62 8.00
CA TYR A 18 -2.50 0.72 8.99
C TYR A 18 -3.82 1.11 8.33
N ARG A 19 -3.83 2.15 7.50
CA ARG A 19 -5.03 2.58 6.75
C ARG A 19 -5.58 1.47 5.85
N ALA A 20 -4.70 0.79 5.10
CA ALA A 20 -5.09 -0.32 4.23
C ALA A 20 -5.72 -1.48 5.01
N TYR A 21 -5.16 -1.83 6.17
CA TYR A 21 -5.69 -2.89 7.04
C TYR A 21 -7.12 -2.62 7.49
N TYR A 22 -7.45 -1.38 7.90
CA TYR A 22 -8.80 -1.04 8.37
C TYR A 22 -9.80 -0.71 7.25
N ALA A 23 -9.32 -0.33 6.06
CA ALA A 23 -10.18 -0.02 4.92
C ALA A 23 -10.79 -1.26 4.25
N ILE A 24 -10.03 -2.35 4.16
CA ILE A 24 -10.45 -3.57 3.46
C ILE A 24 -10.71 -4.67 4.50
N ARG A 25 -11.98 -5.08 4.63
CA ARG A 25 -12.40 -6.14 5.55
C ARG A 25 -12.54 -7.48 4.83
N HIS A 26 -12.31 -8.57 5.54
CA HIS A 26 -12.55 -9.95 5.10
C HIS A 26 -11.82 -10.38 3.81
N LEU A 27 -10.63 -9.83 3.53
CA LEU A 27 -9.77 -10.30 2.44
C LEU A 27 -8.70 -11.28 2.97
N SER A 28 -8.76 -12.51 2.47
CA SER A 28 -7.77 -13.55 2.75
C SER A 28 -7.44 -14.33 1.48
N ASN A 29 -6.27 -14.97 1.44
CA ASN A 29 -5.91 -15.88 0.36
C ASN A 29 -6.62 -17.25 0.50
N SER A 30 -6.38 -18.16 -0.45
CA SER A 30 -6.99 -19.51 -0.46
C SER A 30 -6.60 -20.40 0.74
N LYS A 31 -5.58 -20.01 1.51
CA LYS A 31 -5.17 -20.67 2.76
C LYS A 31 -5.77 -19.99 4.00
N GLY A 32 -6.63 -18.99 3.82
CA GLY A 32 -7.26 -18.25 4.91
C GLY A 32 -6.37 -17.17 5.57
N GLN A 33 -5.16 -16.92 5.04
CA GLN A 33 -4.26 -15.91 5.59
C GLN A 33 -4.74 -14.52 5.16
N ALA A 34 -4.83 -13.58 6.12
CA ALA A 34 -5.23 -12.21 5.84
C ALA A 34 -4.25 -11.52 4.89
N THR A 35 -4.77 -10.90 3.82
CA THR A 35 -3.96 -10.22 2.79
C THR A 35 -4.43 -8.79 2.52
N ASN A 36 -5.46 -8.32 3.23
CA ASN A 36 -6.07 -6.99 3.10
C ASN A 36 -5.07 -5.83 3.19
N ALA A 37 -4.17 -5.83 4.18
CA ALA A 37 -3.22 -4.74 4.37
C ALA A 37 -2.25 -4.61 3.19
N ILE A 38 -1.71 -5.73 2.72
CA ILE A 38 -0.75 -5.77 1.61
C ILE A 38 -1.45 -5.38 0.31
N TYR A 39 -2.61 -5.98 0.02
CA TYR A 39 -3.40 -5.67 -1.17
C TYR A 39 -3.82 -4.19 -1.22
N GLY A 40 -4.27 -3.65 -0.10
CA GLY A 40 -4.65 -2.23 -0.01
C GLY A 40 -3.45 -1.31 -0.16
N PHE A 41 -2.32 -1.60 0.49
CA PHE A 41 -1.10 -0.81 0.38
C PHE A 41 -0.57 -0.77 -1.06
N THR A 42 -0.51 -1.91 -1.74
CA THR A 42 0.01 -1.97 -3.13
C THR A 42 -0.90 -1.27 -4.13
N ASN A 43 -2.20 -1.15 -3.87
CA ASN A 43 -3.12 -0.41 -4.74
C ASN A 43 -3.10 1.12 -4.50
N MET A 44 -2.41 1.59 -3.46
CA MET A 44 -2.24 3.02 -3.19
C MET A 44 -1.01 3.63 -3.87
N LEU A 45 -0.14 2.78 -4.45
CA LEU A 45 1.09 3.13 -5.13
C LEU A 45 0.95 2.93 -6.64
#